data_AF-A0A838SJL6-F1
#
_entry.id   AF-A0A838SJL6-F1
#
_cell.length_a   1.000
_cell.length_b   1.000
_cell.length_c   1.000
_cell.angle_alpha   90.00
_cell.angle_beta   90.00
_cell.angle_gamma   90.00
#
_symmetry.space_group_name_H-M   'P 1'
#
loop_
_entity.id
_entity.type
_entity.pdbx_description
1 polymer ?
#
loop_
_entity_poly.entity_id
_entity_poly.type
_entity_poly.pdbx_seq_one_letter_code
_entity_poly.pdbx_strand_id
1 'polypeptide(L)'
;MTPRPGRVRLRAYQVGFGDCLLLSVGYDSNLPDGRSERHVLIDCGTVERAANGPGLADIAEHIEEHCSGQLDVVVATHRHKDHIGGFGERRTREILDRLNPRVVIRPWTDVPEAERDDETLGFDAEHRRFLDVLDSLGPQAEALRLLAFDSDEVAARAAVLAEMGFTNVDAVALLEDWGSNGRAEYVKAGDNLDLSEVLPEVSVQVLGPPTLDQVPALTRYAKDSEEYWLALAQEGKLTRPLKAGTPASLGRARRVLASPGGLGSAEWLLRTLDSRRLSQGLEIVEALDDVLNNTSVILLVTVGSRRLLLPGDAQVENWSHTLDLSLGSNGRQLDTGLAATLAKVDLYKVGHHGSRNATPRRLTHHWARRNRATDPVVSVLTTKLGVFEKSHEGKVPKDELVAALRTFGPVHSTADLDPGVWWMDLEAPATGSAQFSYTPGPVAG
;
A
#
# COMPACT_ATOMS: atom_id res chain seq x y z
N MET A 1 8.82 3.72 -35.71
CA MET A 1 9.07 4.75 -34.68
C MET A 1 8.60 4.19 -33.37
N THR A 2 9.25 4.51 -32.24
CA THR A 2 8.74 4.14 -30.91
C THR A 2 7.38 4.82 -30.69
N PRO A 3 6.32 4.10 -30.31
CA PRO A 3 5.03 4.69 -29.97
C PRO A 3 5.18 5.70 -28.83
N ARG A 4 4.50 6.84 -28.91
CA ARG A 4 4.55 7.91 -27.90
C ARG A 4 3.24 8.02 -27.14
N PRO A 5 3.26 8.21 -25.81
CA PRO A 5 2.09 8.57 -25.03
C PRO A 5 1.46 9.87 -25.51
N GLY A 6 0.18 9.80 -25.87
CA GLY A 6 -0.67 10.95 -26.18
C GLY A 6 -1.56 11.37 -25.00
N ARG A 7 -2.00 10.41 -24.17
CA ARG A 7 -2.81 10.65 -22.96
C ARG A 7 -2.37 9.80 -21.77
N VAL A 8 -2.69 10.27 -20.57
CA VAL A 8 -2.62 9.52 -19.32
C VAL A 8 -3.93 9.68 -18.55
N ARG A 9 -4.51 8.56 -18.11
CA ARG A 9 -5.74 8.50 -17.31
C ARG A 9 -5.48 7.68 -16.05
N LEU A 10 -5.78 8.24 -14.87
CA LEU A 10 -5.86 7.47 -13.63
C LEU A 10 -7.33 7.30 -13.27
N ARG A 11 -7.82 6.06 -13.30
CA ARG A 11 -9.13 5.67 -12.79
C ARG A 11 -9.01 5.32 -11.30
N ALA A 12 -9.98 5.76 -10.50
CA ALA A 12 -10.10 5.36 -9.09
C ALA A 12 -11.49 4.77 -8.84
N TYR A 13 -11.52 3.52 -8.36
CA TYR A 13 -12.76 2.77 -8.09
C TYR A 13 -13.30 2.99 -6.68
N GLN A 14 -14.62 3.01 -6.53
CA GLN A 14 -15.31 3.09 -5.24
C GLN A 14 -15.35 1.70 -4.56
N VAL A 15 -14.19 1.23 -4.10
CA VAL A 15 -14.10 0.01 -3.29
C VAL A 15 -14.66 0.20 -1.87
N GLY A 16 -14.57 1.41 -1.32
CA GLY A 16 -14.86 1.72 0.08
C GLY A 16 -13.62 2.25 0.77
N PHE A 17 -13.29 1.71 1.94
CA PHE A 17 -11.97 1.89 2.54
C PHE A 17 -11.01 0.88 1.90
N GLY A 18 -10.07 1.40 1.10
CA GLY A 18 -9.08 0.65 0.34
C GLY A 18 -8.75 1.27 -1.02
N ASP A 19 -7.77 0.68 -1.69
CA ASP A 19 -7.26 1.13 -2.98
C ASP A 19 -7.62 0.15 -4.10
N CYS A 20 -8.13 0.72 -5.19
CA CYS A 20 -8.08 0.08 -6.50
C CYS A 20 -8.01 1.17 -7.57
N LEU A 21 -6.86 1.26 -8.23
CA LEU A 21 -6.55 2.31 -9.20
C LEU A 21 -6.12 1.67 -10.52
N LEU A 22 -6.61 2.19 -11.65
CA LEU A 22 -6.19 1.73 -12.98
C LEU A 22 -5.59 2.89 -13.76
N LEU A 23 -4.26 2.91 -13.84
CA LEU A 23 -3.51 3.87 -14.66
C LEU A 23 -3.44 3.35 -16.10
N SER A 24 -3.99 4.13 -17.02
CA SER A 24 -3.99 3.84 -18.46
C SER A 24 -3.15 4.88 -19.21
N VAL A 25 -2.22 4.40 -20.04
CA VAL A 25 -1.40 5.23 -20.94
C VAL A 25 -1.86 4.97 -22.37
N GLY A 26 -2.41 5.99 -23.02
CA GLY A 26 -2.87 5.91 -24.41
C GLY A 26 -1.84 6.51 -25.37
N TYR A 27 -1.59 5.82 -26.48
CA TYR A 27 -0.52 6.12 -27.43
C TYR A 27 -1.04 6.71 -28.74
N ASP A 28 -0.28 7.65 -29.33
CA ASP A 28 -0.63 8.34 -30.59
C ASP A 28 -0.63 7.41 -31.83
N SER A 29 -0.07 6.20 -31.67
CA SER A 29 0.06 5.17 -32.69
C SER A 29 0.03 3.80 -32.03
N ASN A 30 -0.56 2.80 -32.69
CA ASN A 30 -0.62 1.44 -32.14
C ASN A 30 0.76 0.91 -31.76
N LEU A 31 0.78 0.15 -30.68
CA LEU A 31 1.94 -0.55 -30.12
C LEU A 31 2.25 -1.81 -30.94
N PRO A 32 3.41 -2.46 -30.75
CA PRO A 32 3.80 -3.63 -31.57
C PRO A 32 2.83 -4.82 -31.53
N ASP A 33 2.02 -4.92 -30.46
CA ASP A 33 0.95 -5.92 -30.29
C ASP A 33 -0.43 -5.43 -30.79
N GLY A 34 -0.48 -4.31 -31.50
CA GLY A 34 -1.69 -3.75 -32.11
C GLY A 34 -2.59 -2.94 -31.18
N ARG A 35 -2.41 -3.01 -29.85
CA ARG A 35 -3.16 -2.21 -28.87
C ARG A 35 -2.79 -0.71 -28.95
N SER A 36 -3.67 0.16 -28.48
CA SER A 36 -3.46 1.62 -28.42
C SER A 36 -3.36 2.16 -26.98
N GLU A 37 -3.62 1.34 -25.97
CA GLU A 37 -3.40 1.64 -24.55
C GLU A 37 -2.51 0.57 -23.89
N ARG A 38 -1.98 0.95 -22.72
CA ARG A 38 -1.33 0.08 -21.74
C ARG A 38 -1.93 0.35 -20.37
N HIS A 39 -2.07 -0.71 -19.56
CA HIS A 39 -2.78 -0.61 -18.28
C HIS A 39 -1.93 -1.12 -17.12
N VAL A 40 -1.88 -0.31 -16.05
CA VAL A 40 -1.21 -0.59 -14.78
C VAL A 40 -2.27 -0.60 -13.69
N LEU A 41 -2.56 -1.77 -13.12
CA LEU A 41 -3.42 -1.90 -11.94
C LEU A 41 -2.57 -1.65 -10.70
N ILE A 42 -2.94 -0.66 -9.90
CA ILE A 42 -2.27 -0.32 -8.65
C ILE A 42 -3.27 -0.63 -7.54
N ASP A 43 -2.99 -1.71 -6.83
CA ASP A 43 -3.83 -2.31 -5.79
C ASP A 43 -5.25 -2.71 -6.28
N CYS A 44 -5.85 -3.65 -5.55
CA CYS A 44 -7.25 -4.04 -5.65
C CYS A 44 -7.68 -4.66 -4.32
N GLY A 45 -8.21 -3.84 -3.40
CA GLY A 45 -8.63 -4.33 -2.09
C GLY A 45 -9.71 -3.50 -1.41
N THR A 46 -10.26 -4.03 -0.31
CA THR A 46 -11.03 -3.25 0.67
C THR A 46 -11.13 -4.00 2.01
N VAL A 47 -11.10 -3.24 3.10
CA VAL A 47 -11.49 -3.73 4.43
C VAL A 47 -12.94 -3.39 4.76
N GLU A 48 -13.45 -2.25 4.29
CA GLU A 48 -14.84 -1.83 4.54
C GLU A 48 -15.50 -1.25 3.28
N ARG A 49 -16.36 -2.06 2.64
CA ARG A 49 -17.04 -1.70 1.39
C ARG A 49 -17.88 -0.41 1.51
N ALA A 50 -17.95 0.35 0.42
CA ALA A 50 -18.92 1.44 0.28
C ALA A 50 -20.36 0.88 0.34
N ALA A 51 -21.25 1.54 1.09
CA ALA A 51 -22.56 0.99 1.47
C ALA A 51 -23.47 0.63 0.28
N ASN A 52 -23.35 1.39 -0.82
CA ASN A 52 -24.04 1.14 -2.10
C ASN A 52 -23.03 1.06 -3.26
N GLY A 53 -21.78 0.66 -2.97
CA GLY A 53 -20.72 0.50 -3.97
C GLY A 53 -20.66 -0.92 -4.57
N PRO A 54 -19.95 -1.09 -5.70
CA PRO A 54 -19.73 -2.39 -6.32
C PRO A 54 -19.04 -3.40 -5.38
N GLY A 55 -19.08 -4.67 -5.73
CA GLY A 55 -18.14 -5.67 -5.20
C GLY A 55 -16.79 -5.58 -5.91
N LEU A 56 -15.73 -6.11 -5.28
CA LEU A 56 -14.42 -6.19 -5.95
C LEU A 56 -14.50 -7.04 -7.23
N ALA A 57 -15.31 -8.09 -7.25
CA ALA A 57 -15.55 -8.88 -8.45
C ALA A 57 -16.22 -8.08 -9.59
N ASP A 58 -17.15 -7.17 -9.27
CA ASP A 58 -17.82 -6.36 -10.29
C ASP A 58 -16.86 -5.26 -10.82
N ILE A 59 -15.95 -4.77 -9.97
CA ILE A 59 -14.80 -3.94 -10.38
C ILE A 59 -13.83 -4.74 -11.26
N ALA A 60 -13.52 -5.99 -10.91
CA ALA A 60 -12.62 -6.84 -11.68
C ALA A 60 -13.17 -7.17 -13.08
N GLU A 61 -14.48 -7.44 -13.21
CA GLU A 61 -15.17 -7.58 -14.50
C GLU A 61 -15.04 -6.30 -15.35
N HIS A 62 -15.18 -5.12 -14.72
CA HIS A 62 -14.99 -3.85 -15.41
C HIS A 62 -13.52 -3.53 -15.75
N ILE A 63 -12.55 -4.00 -14.96
CA ILE A 63 -11.12 -3.95 -15.30
C ILE A 63 -10.84 -4.89 -16.49
N GLU A 64 -11.40 -6.11 -16.50
CA GLU A 64 -11.30 -7.06 -17.62
C GLU A 64 -11.83 -6.45 -18.93
N GLU A 65 -13.03 -5.85 -18.89
CA GLU A 65 -13.60 -5.13 -20.03
C GLU A 65 -12.69 -3.96 -20.47
N HIS A 66 -12.29 -3.09 -19.54
CA HIS A 66 -11.51 -1.89 -19.87
C HIS A 66 -10.12 -2.21 -20.43
N CYS A 67 -9.47 -3.26 -19.92
CA CYS A 67 -8.18 -3.74 -20.41
C CYS A 67 -8.32 -4.64 -21.65
N SER A 68 -9.53 -4.87 -22.17
CA SER A 68 -9.81 -5.81 -23.28
C SER A 68 -9.25 -7.21 -23.02
N GLY A 69 -9.31 -7.65 -21.76
CA GLY A 69 -8.78 -8.94 -21.29
C GLY A 69 -7.26 -9.01 -21.10
N GLN A 70 -6.50 -7.91 -21.25
CA GLN A 70 -5.04 -7.93 -21.12
C GLN A 70 -4.48 -6.77 -20.28
N LEU A 71 -3.93 -7.11 -19.11
CA LEU A 71 -3.24 -6.18 -18.22
C LEU A 71 -1.73 -6.21 -18.50
N ASP A 72 -1.03 -5.09 -18.33
CA ASP A 72 0.41 -5.02 -18.59
C ASP A 72 1.25 -5.11 -17.33
N VAL A 73 0.84 -4.40 -16.27
CA VAL A 73 1.57 -4.32 -15.01
C VAL A 73 0.59 -4.36 -13.83
N VAL A 74 0.95 -5.08 -12.78
CA VAL A 74 0.33 -4.96 -11.45
C VAL A 74 1.34 -4.33 -10.50
N VAL A 75 0.88 -3.39 -9.69
CA VAL A 75 1.59 -2.88 -8.52
C VAL A 75 0.80 -3.29 -7.29
N ALA A 76 1.41 -4.06 -6.41
CA ALA A 76 0.91 -4.32 -5.07
C ALA A 76 1.78 -3.51 -4.10
N THR A 77 1.22 -2.43 -3.54
CA THR A 77 2.03 -1.45 -2.80
C THR A 77 2.58 -2.03 -1.50
N HIS A 78 1.77 -2.79 -0.76
CA HIS A 78 2.13 -3.53 0.45
C HIS A 78 1.07 -4.61 0.76
N ARG A 79 1.29 -5.41 1.81
CA ARG A 79 0.50 -6.64 2.07
C ARG A 79 -0.90 -6.45 2.68
N HIS A 80 -1.38 -5.24 2.98
CA HIS A 80 -2.70 -5.06 3.61
C HIS A 80 -3.87 -5.40 2.68
N LYS A 81 -4.98 -5.89 3.25
CA LYS A 81 -6.14 -6.43 2.50
C LYS A 81 -6.95 -5.35 1.78
N ASP A 82 -6.95 -4.13 2.28
CA ASP A 82 -7.45 -2.97 1.56
C ASP A 82 -6.64 -2.61 0.31
N HIS A 83 -5.45 -3.21 0.14
CA HIS A 83 -4.62 -3.07 -1.05
C HIS A 83 -4.57 -4.34 -1.89
N ILE A 84 -4.38 -5.53 -1.30
CA ILE A 84 -4.21 -6.77 -2.07
C ILE A 84 -5.32 -7.81 -1.88
N GLY A 85 -6.34 -7.55 -1.06
CA GLY A 85 -7.37 -8.53 -0.70
C GLY A 85 -8.20 -9.05 -1.88
N GLY A 86 -8.38 -8.26 -2.94
CA GLY A 86 -9.09 -8.66 -4.17
C GLY A 86 -8.35 -9.72 -4.98
N PHE A 87 -7.02 -9.78 -4.93
CA PHE A 87 -6.25 -10.86 -5.54
C PHE A 87 -6.43 -12.20 -4.80
N GLY A 88 -6.90 -12.18 -3.54
CA GLY A 88 -7.21 -13.37 -2.75
C GLY A 88 -8.70 -13.75 -2.73
N GLU A 89 -9.62 -12.79 -2.89
CA GLU A 89 -11.06 -13.06 -2.87
C GLU A 89 -11.48 -13.90 -4.09
N ARG A 90 -11.96 -15.13 -3.85
CA ARG A 90 -12.19 -16.16 -4.88
C ARG A 90 -12.77 -15.67 -6.22
N ARG A 91 -13.94 -14.99 -6.24
CA ARG A 91 -14.56 -14.54 -7.51
C ARG A 91 -13.72 -13.46 -8.19
N THR A 92 -13.23 -12.48 -7.42
CA THR A 92 -12.37 -11.40 -7.88
C THR A 92 -11.07 -11.95 -8.47
N ARG A 93 -10.41 -12.89 -7.77
CA ARG A 93 -9.24 -13.65 -8.24
C ARG A 93 -9.52 -14.39 -9.55
N GLU A 94 -10.61 -15.16 -9.63
CA GLU A 94 -11.04 -15.90 -10.83
C GLU A 94 -11.26 -15.02 -12.08
N ILE A 95 -11.41 -13.70 -11.90
CA ILE A 95 -11.50 -12.71 -12.98
C ILE A 95 -10.13 -12.09 -13.27
N LEU A 96 -9.46 -11.55 -12.25
CA LEU A 96 -8.16 -10.88 -12.39
C LEU A 96 -7.08 -11.81 -12.96
N ASP A 97 -7.10 -13.10 -12.62
CA ASP A 97 -6.15 -14.11 -13.11
C ASP A 97 -6.15 -14.24 -14.65
N ARG A 98 -7.30 -14.01 -15.29
CA ARG A 98 -7.41 -14.04 -16.76
C ARG A 98 -6.67 -12.92 -17.46
N LEU A 99 -6.35 -11.84 -16.74
CA LEU A 99 -5.68 -10.66 -17.30
C LEU A 99 -4.17 -10.85 -17.49
N ASN A 100 -3.59 -11.85 -16.81
CA ASN A 100 -2.22 -12.34 -16.94
C ASN A 100 -1.17 -11.21 -17.15
N PRO A 101 -0.90 -10.38 -16.12
CA PRO A 101 -0.02 -9.22 -16.24
C PRO A 101 1.42 -9.62 -16.58
N ARG A 102 2.09 -8.80 -17.39
CA ARG A 102 3.48 -9.06 -17.83
C ARG A 102 4.52 -8.75 -16.77
N VAL A 103 4.22 -7.84 -15.84
CA VAL A 103 5.13 -7.42 -14.76
C VAL A 103 4.35 -7.29 -13.45
N VAL A 104 4.92 -7.77 -12.35
CA VAL A 104 4.40 -7.61 -10.99
C VAL A 104 5.43 -6.83 -10.17
N ILE A 105 5.04 -5.64 -9.70
CA ILE A 105 5.86 -4.75 -8.86
C ILE A 105 5.38 -4.90 -7.41
N ARG A 106 6.31 -5.25 -6.51
CA ARG A 106 6.12 -5.41 -5.06
C ARG A 106 7.27 -4.71 -4.33
N PRO A 107 7.14 -4.35 -3.04
CA PRO A 107 8.26 -3.80 -2.29
C PRO A 107 9.37 -4.85 -2.07
N TRP A 108 10.61 -4.41 -1.81
CA TRP A 108 11.71 -5.32 -1.48
C TRP A 108 11.44 -6.18 -0.23
N THR A 109 10.53 -5.72 0.64
CA THR A 109 10.05 -6.46 1.82
C THR A 109 9.13 -7.63 1.51
N ASP A 110 8.76 -7.80 0.23
CA ASP A 110 7.85 -8.82 -0.26
C ASP A 110 8.55 -9.93 -1.05
N VAL A 111 9.89 -9.94 -1.05
CA VAL A 111 10.70 -11.02 -1.66
C VAL A 111 10.37 -12.37 -1.01
N PRO A 112 9.98 -13.39 -1.80
CA PRO A 112 9.73 -14.75 -1.33
C PRO A 112 10.95 -15.33 -0.61
N GLU A 113 10.73 -16.14 0.43
CA GLU A 113 11.81 -16.74 1.24
C GLU A 113 12.88 -17.42 0.38
N ALA A 114 12.46 -18.14 -0.68
CA ALA A 114 13.33 -18.86 -1.61
C ALA A 114 14.23 -17.97 -2.48
N GLU A 115 13.94 -16.67 -2.59
CA GLU A 115 14.69 -15.71 -3.43
C GLU A 115 15.61 -14.79 -2.62
N ARG A 116 15.51 -14.78 -1.28
CA ARG A 116 16.27 -13.86 -0.39
C ARG A 116 17.79 -14.01 -0.41
N ASP A 117 18.27 -15.13 -0.92
CA ASP A 117 19.69 -15.43 -1.08
C ASP A 117 20.24 -15.05 -2.47
N ASP A 118 19.43 -14.48 -3.36
CA ASP A 118 19.92 -13.90 -4.61
C ASP A 118 20.81 -12.68 -4.33
N GLU A 119 22.10 -12.79 -4.71
CA GLU A 119 23.10 -11.74 -4.53
C GLU A 119 22.75 -10.43 -5.26
N THR A 120 21.93 -10.49 -6.33
CA THR A 120 21.51 -9.32 -7.12
C THR A 120 20.56 -8.39 -6.35
N LEU A 121 19.85 -8.91 -5.33
CA LEU A 121 19.01 -8.09 -4.45
C LEU A 121 19.83 -7.20 -3.51
N GLY A 122 21.10 -7.57 -3.25
CA GLY A 122 22.02 -6.83 -2.39
C GLY A 122 21.74 -6.96 -0.89
N PHE A 123 20.96 -7.96 -0.46
CA PHE A 123 20.58 -8.13 0.94
C PHE A 123 21.71 -8.68 1.82
N ASP A 124 21.96 -8.01 2.94
CA ASP A 124 22.86 -8.49 4.00
C ASP A 124 22.11 -9.32 5.07
N ALA A 125 22.79 -9.62 6.17
CA ALA A 125 22.22 -10.39 7.28
C ALA A 125 21.19 -9.59 8.11
N GLU A 126 21.21 -8.26 8.09
CA GLU A 126 20.20 -7.44 8.78
C GLU A 126 18.92 -7.34 7.93
N HIS A 127 19.05 -7.24 6.61
CA HIS A 127 17.92 -7.28 5.68
C HIS A 127 17.15 -8.61 5.78
N ARG A 128 17.83 -9.76 5.69
CA ARG A 128 17.16 -11.07 5.82
C ARG A 128 16.40 -11.20 7.14
N ARG A 129 17.02 -10.85 8.28
CA ARG A 129 16.36 -10.87 9.60
C ARG A 129 15.13 -9.97 9.65
N PHE A 130 15.17 -8.80 9.03
CA PHE A 130 14.01 -7.91 8.98
C PHE A 130 12.85 -8.54 8.18
N LEU A 131 13.15 -9.21 7.05
CA LEU A 131 12.15 -9.96 6.29
C LEU A 131 11.54 -11.11 7.12
N ASP A 132 12.38 -11.85 7.86
CA ASP A 132 11.93 -12.93 8.74
C ASP A 132 11.04 -12.40 9.89
N VAL A 133 11.35 -11.22 10.43
CA VAL A 133 10.47 -10.52 11.38
C VAL A 133 9.13 -10.17 10.74
N LEU A 134 9.12 -9.60 9.53
CA LEU A 134 7.89 -9.24 8.80
C LEU A 134 6.97 -10.44 8.56
N ASP A 135 7.50 -11.57 8.10
CA ASP A 135 6.70 -12.78 7.89
C ASP A 135 6.15 -13.35 9.22
N SER A 136 6.88 -13.17 10.32
CA SER A 136 6.42 -13.59 11.64
C SER A 136 5.23 -12.77 12.16
N LEU A 137 4.98 -11.56 11.64
CA LEU A 137 3.92 -10.67 12.13
C LEU A 137 2.52 -11.22 11.82
N GLY A 138 2.34 -11.82 10.65
CA GLY A 138 1.05 -12.33 10.19
C GLY A 138 0.45 -13.43 11.10
N PRO A 139 1.19 -14.52 11.40
CA PRO A 139 0.75 -15.52 12.36
C PRO A 139 0.51 -14.97 13.77
N GLN A 140 1.29 -13.97 14.20
CA GLN A 140 1.12 -13.31 15.50
C GLN A 140 -0.16 -12.47 15.56
N ALA A 141 -0.50 -11.71 14.52
CA ALA A 141 -1.72 -10.93 14.44
C ALA A 141 -2.99 -11.80 14.43
N GLU A 142 -3.03 -12.89 13.66
CA GLU A 142 -4.16 -13.83 13.71
C GLU A 142 -4.27 -14.53 15.07
N ALA A 143 -3.14 -14.80 15.75
CA ALA A 143 -3.16 -15.34 17.10
C ALA A 143 -3.72 -14.34 18.13
N LEU A 144 -3.43 -13.04 18.00
CA LEU A 144 -4.05 -11.99 18.81
C LEU A 144 -5.58 -11.96 18.61
N ARG A 145 -6.07 -12.15 17.38
CA ARG A 145 -7.52 -12.25 17.07
C ARG A 145 -8.21 -13.43 17.78
N LEU A 146 -7.48 -14.51 18.08
CA LEU A 146 -7.99 -15.69 18.78
C LEU A 146 -8.00 -15.54 20.32
N LEU A 147 -7.44 -14.45 20.87
CA LEU A 147 -7.53 -14.11 22.29
C LEU A 147 -8.87 -13.43 22.61
N ALA A 148 -9.36 -13.62 23.83
CA ALA A 148 -10.57 -12.96 24.32
C ALA A 148 -10.20 -11.68 25.07
N PHE A 149 -10.68 -10.52 24.60
CA PHE A 149 -10.41 -9.23 25.22
C PHE A 149 -11.45 -8.87 26.30
N ASP A 150 -11.04 -8.13 27.34
CA ASP A 150 -11.94 -7.68 28.42
C ASP A 150 -12.74 -6.41 28.07
N SER A 151 -12.39 -5.74 26.97
CA SER A 151 -13.08 -4.56 26.44
C SER A 151 -13.60 -4.85 25.04
N ASP A 152 -14.88 -4.57 24.80
CA ASP A 152 -15.50 -4.67 23.47
C ASP A 152 -14.83 -3.71 22.47
N GLU A 153 -14.24 -2.61 22.93
CA GLU A 153 -13.49 -1.66 22.10
C GLU A 153 -12.15 -2.26 21.63
N VAL A 154 -11.44 -2.96 22.52
CA VAL A 154 -10.19 -3.66 22.18
C VAL A 154 -10.48 -4.90 21.34
N ALA A 155 -11.57 -5.64 21.63
CA ALA A 155 -12.03 -6.74 20.81
C ALA A 155 -12.40 -6.27 19.39
N ALA A 156 -13.13 -5.16 19.26
CA ALA A 156 -13.48 -4.59 17.96
C ALA A 156 -12.24 -4.07 17.21
N ARG A 157 -11.30 -3.37 17.87
CA ARG A 157 -10.07 -2.92 17.20
C ARG A 157 -9.18 -4.10 16.78
N ALA A 158 -8.97 -5.10 17.63
CA ALA A 158 -8.21 -6.30 17.27
C ALA A 158 -8.89 -7.12 16.16
N ALA A 159 -10.23 -7.14 16.12
CA ALA A 159 -10.99 -7.73 15.02
C ALA A 159 -10.79 -6.95 13.71
N VAL A 160 -10.89 -5.61 13.73
CA VAL A 160 -10.68 -4.76 12.54
C VAL A 160 -9.25 -4.88 12.01
N LEU A 161 -8.24 -4.80 12.88
CA LEU A 161 -6.83 -4.88 12.49
C LEU A 161 -6.49 -6.29 11.95
N ALA A 162 -7.01 -7.35 12.55
CA ALA A 162 -6.83 -8.69 11.97
C ALA A 162 -7.72 -8.93 10.73
N GLU A 163 -8.83 -8.21 10.57
CA GLU A 163 -9.60 -8.14 9.32
C GLU A 163 -8.86 -7.39 8.19
N MET A 164 -7.83 -6.58 8.48
CA MET A 164 -6.87 -6.04 7.49
C MET A 164 -5.91 -7.09 6.93
N GLY A 165 -5.89 -8.31 7.48
CA GLY A 165 -5.36 -9.50 6.80
C GLY A 165 -3.85 -9.50 6.54
N PHE A 166 -3.03 -9.33 7.58
CA PHE A 166 -1.55 -9.30 7.52
C PHE A 166 -0.85 -10.35 6.63
N THR A 167 -1.44 -11.54 6.42
CA THR A 167 -0.82 -12.61 5.61
C THR A 167 -1.28 -12.65 4.15
N ASN A 168 -2.55 -12.30 3.87
CA ASN A 168 -3.19 -12.34 2.55
C ASN A 168 -2.70 -13.47 1.60
N VAL A 169 -2.58 -14.69 2.12
CA VAL A 169 -1.82 -15.79 1.49
C VAL A 169 -2.27 -16.09 0.05
N ASP A 170 -3.59 -16.12 -0.20
CA ASP A 170 -4.13 -16.37 -1.54
C ASP A 170 -3.83 -15.24 -2.54
N ALA A 171 -3.72 -14.00 -2.08
CA ALA A 171 -3.34 -12.84 -2.90
C ALA A 171 -1.85 -12.86 -3.21
N VAL A 172 -1.01 -13.10 -2.19
CA VAL A 172 0.44 -13.25 -2.33
C VAL A 172 0.78 -14.37 -3.31
N ALA A 173 0.13 -15.53 -3.18
CA ALA A 173 0.32 -16.66 -4.08
C ALA A 173 -0.07 -16.37 -5.55
N LEU A 174 -1.08 -15.52 -5.80
CA LEU A 174 -1.42 -15.09 -7.16
C LEU A 174 -0.35 -14.14 -7.73
N LEU A 175 0.10 -13.17 -6.93
CA LEU A 175 1.13 -12.22 -7.32
C LEU A 175 2.48 -12.91 -7.59
N GLU A 176 2.80 -13.97 -6.85
CA GLU A 176 4.00 -14.80 -7.05
C GLU A 176 3.91 -15.69 -8.28
N ASP A 177 2.74 -16.28 -8.57
CA ASP A 177 2.52 -17.04 -9.79
C ASP A 177 2.64 -16.15 -11.04
N TRP A 178 2.00 -14.97 -11.06
CA TRP A 178 2.18 -13.98 -12.13
C TRP A 178 3.62 -13.48 -12.24
N GLY A 179 4.31 -13.25 -11.12
CA GLY A 179 5.73 -12.87 -11.09
C GLY A 179 6.62 -13.94 -11.72
N SER A 180 6.35 -15.21 -11.43
CA SER A 180 7.06 -16.39 -11.96
C SER A 180 6.76 -16.66 -13.43
N ASN A 181 5.52 -16.40 -13.88
CA ASN A 181 5.08 -16.59 -15.26
C ASN A 181 5.46 -15.39 -16.18
N GLY A 182 5.77 -14.24 -15.59
CA GLY A 182 6.14 -12.99 -16.27
C GLY A 182 7.48 -12.43 -15.79
N ARG A 183 7.43 -11.30 -15.08
CA ARG A 183 8.59 -10.61 -14.49
C ARG A 183 8.20 -10.06 -13.12
N ALA A 184 8.88 -10.51 -12.07
CA ALA A 184 8.79 -9.91 -10.74
C ALA A 184 9.79 -8.74 -10.59
N GLU A 185 9.36 -7.68 -9.90
CA GLU A 185 10.18 -6.51 -9.55
C GLU A 185 10.01 -6.22 -8.06
N TYR A 186 11.07 -6.40 -7.27
CA TYR A 186 11.08 -6.21 -5.82
C TYR A 186 11.84 -4.93 -5.45
N VAL A 187 11.10 -3.84 -5.27
CA VAL A 187 11.63 -2.49 -5.44
C VAL A 187 11.90 -1.74 -4.13
N LYS A 188 12.88 -0.83 -4.17
CA LYS A 188 13.32 0.01 -3.04
C LYS A 188 13.55 1.47 -3.48
N ALA A 189 13.57 2.38 -2.52
CA ALA A 189 13.80 3.80 -2.79
C ALA A 189 15.12 4.02 -3.54
N GLY A 190 15.08 4.81 -4.61
CA GLY A 190 16.21 5.07 -5.51
C GLY A 190 16.21 4.23 -6.79
N ASP A 191 15.46 3.13 -6.85
CA ASP A 191 15.35 2.31 -8.06
C ASP A 191 14.67 3.10 -9.21
N ASN A 192 15.05 2.79 -10.44
CA ASN A 192 14.42 3.29 -11.66
C ASN A 192 14.08 2.09 -12.53
N LEU A 193 12.79 1.82 -12.74
CA LEU A 193 12.33 0.60 -13.39
C LEU A 193 12.36 0.76 -14.91
N ASP A 194 13.14 -0.07 -15.61
CA ASP A 194 13.03 -0.20 -17.06
C ASP A 194 11.81 -1.04 -17.41
N LEU A 195 10.72 -0.33 -17.71
CA LEU A 195 9.46 -0.87 -18.20
C LEU A 195 9.27 -0.60 -19.69
N SER A 196 10.31 -0.23 -20.45
CA SER A 196 10.18 0.25 -21.84
C SER A 196 9.54 -0.76 -22.82
N GLU A 197 9.63 -2.07 -22.54
CA GLU A 197 8.96 -3.14 -23.32
C GLU A 197 7.44 -3.28 -23.07
N VAL A 198 6.96 -2.80 -21.92
CA VAL A 198 5.52 -2.82 -21.56
C VAL A 198 4.91 -1.43 -21.69
N LEU A 199 5.63 -0.39 -21.26
CA LEU A 199 5.23 1.01 -21.21
C LEU A 199 6.28 1.90 -21.93
N PRO A 200 6.34 1.90 -23.28
CA PRO A 200 7.28 2.75 -24.01
C PRO A 200 7.15 4.24 -23.65
N GLU A 201 8.29 4.93 -23.56
CA GLU A 201 8.40 6.36 -23.22
C GLU A 201 7.74 6.77 -21.88
N VAL A 202 7.58 5.82 -20.95
CA VAL A 202 7.18 6.07 -19.55
C VAL A 202 8.39 5.82 -18.64
N SER A 203 8.62 6.71 -17.68
CA SER A 203 9.65 6.54 -16.64
C SER A 203 8.97 6.28 -15.30
N VAL A 204 9.46 5.28 -14.55
CA VAL A 204 8.96 4.94 -13.22
C VAL A 204 10.14 4.98 -12.24
N GLN A 205 10.15 6.00 -11.38
CA GLN A 205 11.11 6.11 -10.29
C GLN A 205 10.46 5.62 -8.99
N VAL A 206 11.20 4.85 -8.21
CA VAL A 206 10.76 4.32 -6.91
C VAL A 206 11.32 5.21 -5.80
N LEU A 207 10.45 5.72 -4.96
CA LEU A 207 10.76 6.67 -3.88
C LEU A 207 10.59 6.07 -2.48
N GLY A 208 10.17 4.81 -2.39
CA GLY A 208 9.85 4.07 -1.18
C GLY A 208 9.44 2.63 -1.53
N PRO A 209 9.56 1.67 -0.59
CA PRO A 209 10.11 1.84 0.75
C PRO A 209 11.65 1.93 0.74
N PRO A 210 12.27 2.60 1.72
CA PRO A 210 13.72 2.60 1.87
C PRO A 210 14.25 1.26 2.39
N THR A 211 15.54 1.00 2.19
CA THR A 211 16.28 -0.12 2.82
C THR A 211 16.86 0.27 4.19
N LEU A 212 17.41 -0.70 4.92
CA LEU A 212 17.91 -0.49 6.28
C LEU A 212 19.13 0.45 6.34
N ASP A 213 20.01 0.40 5.33
CA ASP A 213 21.16 1.30 5.18
C ASP A 213 20.76 2.74 4.82
N GLN A 214 19.64 2.89 4.10
CA GLN A 214 19.08 4.17 3.69
C GLN A 214 18.47 4.94 4.88
N VAL A 215 17.92 4.21 5.86
CA VAL A 215 17.37 4.75 7.11
C VAL A 215 17.88 3.92 8.29
N PRO A 216 19.02 4.29 8.93
CA PRO A 216 19.57 3.54 10.08
C PRO A 216 18.65 3.49 11.31
N ALA A 217 17.59 4.31 11.34
CA ALA A 217 16.51 4.19 12.32
C ALA A 217 15.63 2.94 12.09
N LEU A 218 15.54 2.41 10.86
CA LEU A 218 14.93 1.11 10.55
C LEU A 218 15.83 -0.05 10.97
N THR A 219 17.17 0.05 10.82
CA THR A 219 18.10 -0.90 11.46
C THR A 219 17.92 -0.93 12.98
N ARG A 220 17.79 0.27 13.60
CA ARG A 220 17.45 0.34 15.02
C ARG A 220 16.08 -0.26 15.27
N TYR A 221 15.05 0.06 14.49
CA TYR A 221 13.72 -0.51 14.66
C TYR A 221 13.73 -2.05 14.55
N ALA A 222 14.52 -2.63 13.65
CA ALA A 222 14.65 -4.09 13.52
C ALA A 222 15.29 -4.71 14.78
N LYS A 223 16.38 -4.11 15.27
CA LYS A 223 17.10 -4.56 16.49
C LYS A 223 16.28 -4.31 17.75
N ASP A 224 15.74 -3.12 17.91
CA ASP A 224 14.86 -2.73 18.99
C ASP A 224 13.57 -3.56 18.94
N SER A 225 13.04 -3.93 17.78
CA SER A 225 11.89 -4.86 17.69
C SER A 225 12.28 -6.28 18.09
N GLU A 226 13.40 -6.81 17.60
CA GLU A 226 13.94 -8.11 18.04
C GLU A 226 14.13 -8.11 19.57
N GLU A 227 14.83 -7.12 20.11
CA GLU A 227 15.06 -6.94 21.55
C GLU A 227 13.78 -6.61 22.33
N TYR A 228 12.80 -5.89 21.78
CA TYR A 228 11.52 -5.54 22.41
C TYR A 228 10.60 -6.76 22.47
N TRP A 229 10.46 -7.52 21.39
CA TRP A 229 9.72 -8.79 21.41
C TRP A 229 10.41 -9.80 22.33
N LEU A 230 11.75 -9.85 22.33
CA LEU A 230 12.53 -10.69 23.25
C LEU A 230 12.51 -10.18 24.72
N ALA A 231 12.35 -8.88 24.98
CA ALA A 231 12.28 -8.31 26.33
C ALA A 231 10.86 -8.35 26.90
N LEU A 232 9.84 -8.02 26.10
CA LEU A 232 8.44 -8.33 26.42
C LEU A 232 8.28 -9.82 26.72
N ALA A 233 9.04 -10.68 26.02
CA ALA A 233 9.15 -12.07 26.36
C ALA A 233 9.84 -12.28 27.73
N GLN A 234 11.13 -11.96 27.84
CA GLN A 234 11.96 -12.28 29.00
C GLN A 234 11.49 -11.63 30.32
N GLU A 235 10.86 -10.45 30.28
CA GLU A 235 10.54 -9.67 31.47
C GLU A 235 9.13 -9.92 32.05
N GLY A 236 8.22 -10.54 31.29
CA GLY A 236 6.87 -10.88 31.78
C GLY A 236 6.02 -9.68 32.25
N LYS A 237 6.34 -8.46 31.78
CA LYS A 237 5.70 -7.18 32.16
C LYS A 237 4.29 -7.00 31.58
N LEU A 238 3.86 -7.92 30.74
CA LEU A 238 2.54 -8.01 30.14
C LEU A 238 1.45 -8.31 31.23
N THR A 239 0.96 -7.28 31.97
CA THR A 239 -0.33 -7.30 32.74
C THR A 239 -1.05 -5.93 32.77
N ARG A 240 -2.40 -5.69 32.79
CA ARG A 240 -3.67 -6.45 33.05
C ARG A 240 -4.90 -5.63 32.54
N PRO A 241 -6.11 -6.16 32.22
CA PRO A 241 -6.59 -7.56 32.14
C PRO A 241 -7.26 -7.99 30.80
N LEU A 242 -7.43 -9.31 30.61
CA LEU A 242 -8.19 -10.03 29.58
C LEU A 242 -9.05 -11.09 30.29
N LYS A 243 -10.25 -11.39 29.79
CA LYS A 243 -11.06 -12.49 30.32
C LYS A 243 -10.40 -13.82 29.99
N ALA A 244 -10.67 -14.84 30.80
CA ALA A 244 -10.24 -16.19 30.46
C ALA A 244 -10.97 -16.63 29.18
N GLY A 245 -10.26 -16.59 28.05
CA GLY A 245 -10.73 -17.16 26.80
C GLY A 245 -11.06 -18.63 27.01
N THR A 246 -12.08 -19.13 26.31
CA THR A 246 -12.45 -20.55 26.41
C THR A 246 -11.23 -21.44 26.10
N PRO A 247 -11.04 -22.61 26.75
CA PRO A 247 -9.92 -23.51 26.41
C PRO A 247 -9.85 -23.87 24.91
N ALA A 248 -10.98 -23.80 24.21
CA ALA A 248 -11.05 -23.98 22.76
C ALA A 248 -10.41 -22.84 21.93
N SER A 249 -10.40 -21.59 22.39
CA SER A 249 -9.75 -20.48 21.68
C SER A 249 -8.25 -20.47 21.89
N LEU A 250 -7.79 -20.69 23.13
CA LEU A 250 -6.36 -20.88 23.42
C LEU A 250 -5.81 -22.11 22.69
N GLY A 251 -6.56 -23.22 22.68
CA GLY A 251 -6.23 -24.41 21.91
C GLY A 251 -6.23 -24.22 20.38
N ARG A 252 -6.94 -23.21 19.85
CA ARG A 252 -6.84 -22.78 18.44
C ARG A 252 -5.58 -21.96 18.20
N ALA A 253 -5.34 -20.92 19.00
CA ALA A 253 -4.13 -20.08 18.89
C ALA A 253 -2.84 -20.92 18.97
N ARG A 254 -2.80 -21.92 19.87
CA ARG A 254 -1.70 -22.87 19.97
C ARG A 254 -1.43 -23.66 18.69
N ARG A 255 -2.46 -24.01 17.90
CA ARG A 255 -2.30 -24.73 16.62
C ARG A 255 -1.86 -23.83 15.45
N VAL A 256 -2.12 -22.53 15.52
CA VAL A 256 -1.69 -21.56 14.50
C VAL A 256 -0.22 -21.16 14.70
N LEU A 257 0.18 -20.96 15.97
CA LEU A 257 1.51 -20.49 16.32
C LEU A 257 2.55 -21.59 16.58
N ALA A 258 2.14 -22.84 16.86
CA ALA A 258 3.07 -23.92 17.16
C ALA A 258 2.53 -25.32 16.80
N SER A 259 3.43 -26.20 16.33
CA SER A 259 3.14 -27.63 16.31
C SER A 259 3.14 -28.20 17.74
N PRO A 260 2.27 -29.19 18.07
CA PRO A 260 2.19 -29.74 19.42
C PRO A 260 3.53 -30.28 19.93
N GLY A 261 4.10 -29.61 20.94
CA GLY A 261 5.38 -29.99 21.57
C GLY A 261 6.63 -29.30 21.02
N GLY A 262 6.51 -28.35 20.09
CA GLY A 262 7.65 -27.56 19.60
C GLY A 262 8.24 -26.61 20.66
N LEU A 263 9.56 -26.49 20.69
CA LEU A 263 10.30 -25.48 21.47
C LEU A 263 10.55 -24.25 20.59
N GLY A 264 10.21 -23.06 21.07
CA GLY A 264 10.44 -21.80 20.35
C GLY A 264 9.64 -20.62 20.94
N SER A 265 9.93 -19.41 20.45
CA SER A 265 9.36 -18.15 20.96
C SER A 265 7.83 -18.11 20.95
N ALA A 266 7.18 -18.82 20.02
CA ALA A 266 5.73 -18.86 19.88
C ALA A 266 5.01 -19.71 20.96
N GLU A 267 5.48 -20.94 21.25
CA GLU A 267 4.96 -21.75 22.37
C GLU A 267 5.35 -21.13 23.72
N TRP A 268 6.49 -20.44 23.79
CA TRP A 268 6.86 -19.61 24.93
C TRP A 268 5.85 -18.47 25.14
N LEU A 269 5.53 -17.69 24.09
CA LEU A 269 4.58 -16.57 24.13
C LEU A 269 3.19 -17.05 24.56
N LEU A 270 2.73 -18.17 24.00
CA LEU A 270 1.46 -18.80 24.33
C LEU A 270 1.37 -19.25 25.80
N ARG A 271 2.43 -19.86 26.35
CA ARG A 271 2.48 -20.22 27.77
C ARG A 271 2.49 -19.00 28.69
N THR A 272 3.14 -17.92 28.27
CA THR A 272 3.17 -16.67 29.03
C THR A 272 1.80 -15.98 29.02
N LEU A 273 1.13 -15.90 27.86
CA LEU A 273 -0.24 -15.37 27.70
C LEU A 273 -1.28 -16.17 28.50
N ASP A 274 -1.17 -17.50 28.53
CA ASP A 274 -2.04 -18.38 29.34
C ASP A 274 -1.87 -18.12 30.86
N SER A 275 -0.69 -17.63 31.27
CA SER A 275 -0.38 -17.40 32.68
C SER A 275 -0.92 -16.07 33.24
N ARG A 276 -0.89 -14.96 32.48
CA ARG A 276 -1.26 -13.61 32.97
C ARG A 276 -1.90 -12.70 31.90
N ARG A 277 -3.05 -12.13 32.30
CA ARG A 277 -3.97 -11.23 31.58
C ARG A 277 -3.40 -9.84 31.29
N LEU A 278 -3.85 -9.08 30.25
CA LEU A 278 -3.22 -7.81 29.80
C LEU A 278 -4.09 -6.69 29.16
N SER A 279 -3.57 -5.45 29.09
CA SER A 279 -4.15 -4.29 28.37
C SER A 279 -3.20 -3.55 27.38
N GLN A 280 -2.10 -4.17 26.93
CA GLN A 280 -1.06 -3.56 26.06
C GLN A 280 -1.15 -3.98 24.59
N GLY A 281 -2.14 -4.80 24.21
CA GLY A 281 -2.24 -5.34 22.85
C GLY A 281 -2.52 -4.30 21.76
N LEU A 282 -2.94 -3.08 22.11
CA LEU A 282 -3.27 -2.02 21.14
C LEU A 282 -2.00 -1.40 20.52
N GLU A 283 -1.07 -0.91 21.36
CA GLU A 283 0.19 -0.28 20.93
C GLU A 283 1.02 -1.24 20.06
N ILE A 284 0.97 -2.53 20.40
CA ILE A 284 1.59 -3.62 19.63
C ILE A 284 1.01 -3.68 18.21
N VAL A 285 -0.31 -3.71 18.04
CA VAL A 285 -0.91 -3.89 16.71
C VAL A 285 -0.89 -2.60 15.88
N GLU A 286 -0.98 -1.42 16.52
CA GLU A 286 -0.75 -0.13 15.84
C GLU A 286 0.69 -0.05 15.30
N ALA A 287 1.70 -0.53 16.05
CA ALA A 287 3.08 -0.60 15.55
C ALA A 287 3.27 -1.63 14.41
N LEU A 288 2.50 -2.72 14.37
CA LEU A 288 2.54 -3.70 13.27
C LEU A 288 1.91 -3.14 11.98
N ASP A 289 0.80 -2.40 12.13
CA ASP A 289 0.12 -1.68 11.05
C ASP A 289 1.03 -0.59 10.46
N ASP A 290 1.61 0.26 11.32
CA ASP A 290 2.56 1.32 10.91
C ASP A 290 3.80 0.75 10.20
N VAL A 291 4.28 -0.45 10.57
CA VAL A 291 5.37 -1.13 9.85
C VAL A 291 4.97 -1.52 8.44
N LEU A 292 3.84 -2.20 8.26
CA LEU A 292 3.39 -2.63 6.93
C LEU A 292 2.99 -1.45 6.06
N ASN A 293 2.34 -0.42 6.60
CA ASN A 293 2.10 0.83 5.90
C ASN A 293 3.42 1.45 5.41
N ASN A 294 4.45 1.45 6.25
CA ASN A 294 5.80 1.90 5.90
C ASN A 294 6.57 0.95 4.96
N THR A 295 6.07 -0.24 4.60
CA THR A 295 6.63 -1.01 3.47
C THR A 295 6.06 -0.61 2.10
N SER A 296 5.09 0.30 2.04
CA SER A 296 4.45 0.75 0.79
C SER A 296 5.43 1.19 -0.30
N VAL A 297 5.25 0.66 -1.51
CA VAL A 297 5.90 1.18 -2.72
C VAL A 297 5.41 2.59 -3.02
N ILE A 298 6.33 3.55 -3.10
CA ILE A 298 6.05 4.90 -3.60
C ILE A 298 6.53 5.01 -5.04
N LEU A 299 5.62 5.15 -6.00
CA LEU A 299 5.94 5.37 -7.40
C LEU A 299 5.81 6.85 -7.80
N LEU A 300 6.81 7.34 -8.52
CA LEU A 300 6.78 8.58 -9.26
C LEU A 300 6.81 8.24 -10.76
N VAL A 301 5.63 8.24 -11.38
CA VAL A 301 5.44 7.87 -12.78
C VAL A 301 5.44 9.13 -13.64
N THR A 302 6.33 9.18 -14.63
CA THR A 302 6.41 10.26 -15.62
C THR A 302 5.94 9.78 -16.98
N VAL A 303 4.85 10.37 -17.48
CA VAL A 303 4.28 10.10 -18.82
C VAL A 303 4.34 11.39 -19.63
N GLY A 304 5.24 11.46 -20.60
CA GLY A 304 5.52 12.69 -21.35
C GLY A 304 6.00 13.83 -20.43
N SER A 305 5.21 14.89 -20.28
CA SER A 305 5.48 15.98 -19.34
C SER A 305 4.79 15.81 -17.97
N ARG A 306 3.90 14.82 -17.81
CA ARG A 306 3.10 14.61 -16.58
C ARG A 306 3.84 13.80 -15.54
N ARG A 307 3.69 14.18 -14.27
CA ARG A 307 4.19 13.44 -13.11
C ARG A 307 3.05 13.05 -12.18
N LEU A 308 2.88 11.75 -11.97
CA LEU A 308 1.92 11.16 -11.06
C LEU A 308 2.69 10.61 -9.86
N LEU A 309 2.31 11.01 -8.65
CA LEU A 309 2.92 10.55 -7.40
C LEU A 309 1.93 9.65 -6.66
N LEU A 310 2.32 8.39 -6.45
CA LEU A 310 1.46 7.28 -6.05
C LEU A 310 2.12 6.55 -4.85
N PRO A 311 1.80 6.90 -3.60
CA PRO A 311 2.58 6.48 -2.44
C PRO A 311 2.09 5.22 -1.72
N GLY A 312 1.00 4.59 -2.19
CA GLY A 312 0.26 3.63 -1.36
C GLY A 312 -0.06 4.26 0.00
N ASP A 313 0.29 3.55 1.07
CA ASP A 313 0.04 3.97 2.45
C ASP A 313 1.32 4.37 3.20
N ALA A 314 2.37 4.70 2.44
CA ALA A 314 3.67 5.12 2.97
C ALA A 314 3.55 6.28 3.96
N GLN A 315 3.93 6.01 5.22
CA GLN A 315 3.95 7.00 6.30
C GLN A 315 5.33 7.70 6.38
N VAL A 316 5.55 8.48 7.45
CA VAL A 316 6.66 9.43 7.54
C VAL A 316 8.04 8.75 7.57
N GLU A 317 8.15 7.52 8.10
CA GLU A 317 9.39 6.74 8.13
C GLU A 317 9.78 6.28 6.72
N ASN A 318 8.84 5.79 5.91
CA ASN A 318 9.07 5.41 4.51
C ASN A 318 9.49 6.63 3.69
N TRP A 319 8.75 7.74 3.81
CA TRP A 319 9.09 9.01 3.15
C TRP A 319 10.44 9.60 3.56
N SER A 320 11.00 9.21 4.72
CA SER A 320 12.13 9.91 5.35
C SER A 320 13.34 10.03 4.43
N HIS A 321 13.80 8.94 3.81
CA HIS A 321 15.00 8.93 2.97
C HIS A 321 14.87 9.90 1.76
N THR A 322 13.78 9.77 1.02
CA THR A 322 13.46 10.58 -0.17
C THR A 322 13.28 12.06 0.17
N LEU A 323 12.62 12.36 1.30
CA LEU A 323 12.44 13.74 1.74
C LEU A 323 13.74 14.34 2.32
N ASP A 324 14.61 13.52 2.90
CA ASP A 324 15.94 13.95 3.36
C ASP A 324 16.83 14.36 2.18
N LEU A 325 16.86 13.55 1.12
CA LEU A 325 17.55 13.85 -0.15
C LEU A 325 16.96 15.10 -0.85
N SER A 326 15.65 15.14 -1.07
CA SER A 326 15.00 16.24 -1.82
C SER A 326 14.98 17.58 -1.08
N LEU A 327 15.29 17.61 0.22
CA LEU A 327 15.40 18.84 1.01
C LEU A 327 16.82 19.13 1.49
N GLY A 328 17.80 18.25 1.24
CA GLY A 328 19.18 18.40 1.74
C GLY A 328 19.24 18.48 3.27
N SER A 329 18.55 17.55 3.93
CA SER A 329 18.31 17.58 5.38
C SER A 329 18.77 16.29 6.07
N ASN A 330 18.82 16.28 7.41
CA ASN A 330 19.30 15.16 8.21
C ASN A 330 20.69 14.61 7.80
N GLY A 331 21.58 15.49 7.32
CA GLY A 331 22.92 15.14 6.87
C GLY A 331 23.01 14.55 5.45
N ARG A 332 21.89 14.43 4.71
CA ARG A 332 21.89 14.08 3.29
C ARG A 332 22.16 15.33 2.43
N GLN A 333 22.89 15.15 1.34
CA GLN A 333 23.11 16.21 0.33
C GLN A 333 21.82 16.45 -0.46
N LEU A 334 21.54 17.70 -0.83
CA LEU A 334 20.38 18.07 -1.64
C LEU A 334 20.47 17.45 -3.05
N ASP A 335 19.53 16.57 -3.38
CA ASP A 335 19.25 16.18 -4.76
C ASP A 335 18.32 17.23 -5.39
N THR A 336 18.91 18.08 -6.24
CA THR A 336 18.17 19.13 -6.95
C THR A 336 17.29 18.59 -8.09
N GLY A 337 17.60 17.41 -8.63
CA GLY A 337 16.81 16.75 -9.67
C GLY A 337 15.52 16.17 -9.09
N LEU A 338 15.64 15.42 -7.99
CA LEU A 338 14.51 14.89 -7.23
C LEU A 338 13.61 16.03 -6.72
N ALA A 339 14.20 17.06 -6.09
CA ALA A 339 13.46 18.23 -5.61
C ALA A 339 12.69 18.94 -6.75
N ALA A 340 13.34 19.17 -7.90
CA ALA A 340 12.71 19.79 -9.06
C ALA A 340 11.62 18.91 -9.72
N THR A 341 11.64 17.60 -9.46
CA THR A 341 10.65 16.65 -10.00
C THR A 341 9.44 16.54 -9.07
N LEU A 342 9.66 16.45 -7.74
CA LEU A 342 8.59 16.52 -6.73
C LEU A 342 7.82 17.84 -6.77
N ALA A 343 8.51 18.96 -7.04
CA ALA A 343 7.89 20.26 -7.24
C ALA A 343 6.99 20.37 -8.49
N LYS A 344 7.06 19.40 -9.41
CA LYS A 344 6.31 19.36 -10.67
C LYS A 344 5.27 18.24 -10.74
N VAL A 345 4.89 17.65 -9.60
CA VAL A 345 3.85 16.60 -9.53
C VAL A 345 2.49 17.17 -9.95
N ASP A 346 1.99 16.73 -11.10
CA ASP A 346 0.69 17.16 -11.66
C ASP A 346 -0.48 16.50 -10.92
N LEU A 347 -0.34 15.22 -10.58
CA LEU A 347 -1.37 14.42 -9.90
C LEU A 347 -0.78 13.69 -8.69
N TYR A 348 -1.47 13.74 -7.56
CA TYR A 348 -1.08 13.10 -6.30
C TYR A 348 -2.18 12.16 -5.79
N LYS A 349 -1.86 10.88 -5.58
CA LYS A 349 -2.70 9.99 -4.76
C LYS A 349 -2.44 10.30 -3.29
N VAL A 350 -3.47 10.72 -2.58
CA VAL A 350 -3.41 10.92 -1.13
C VAL A 350 -3.17 9.55 -0.48
N GLY A 351 -2.05 9.45 0.24
CA GLY A 351 -1.66 8.19 0.87
C GLY A 351 -2.50 7.86 2.11
N HIS A 352 -2.56 6.56 2.45
CA HIS A 352 -3.21 6.03 3.64
C HIS A 352 -4.62 6.57 3.87
N HIS A 353 -5.41 6.54 2.79
CA HIS A 353 -6.81 6.95 2.72
C HIS A 353 -7.15 8.33 3.30
N GLY A 354 -6.16 9.23 3.41
CA GLY A 354 -6.29 10.54 4.03
C GLY A 354 -5.87 10.61 5.51
N SER A 355 -5.08 9.64 6.00
CA SER A 355 -4.35 9.72 7.27
C SER A 355 -3.36 10.91 7.25
N ARG A 356 -3.12 11.47 8.44
CA ARG A 356 -2.20 12.59 8.61
C ARG A 356 -0.74 12.19 8.40
N ASN A 357 -0.36 10.94 8.66
CA ASN A 357 1.06 10.53 8.64
C ASN A 357 1.59 10.26 7.23
N ALA A 358 0.70 9.96 6.27
CA ALA A 358 1.07 9.59 4.89
C ALA A 358 1.17 10.76 3.90
N THR A 359 0.81 11.99 4.30
CA THR A 359 1.08 13.22 3.52
C THR A 359 1.96 14.19 4.34
N PRO A 360 3.28 13.97 4.46
CA PRO A 360 4.14 14.82 5.28
C PRO A 360 4.16 16.27 4.76
N ARG A 361 4.14 17.25 5.67
CA ARG A 361 4.32 18.68 5.31
C ARG A 361 5.62 18.96 4.54
N ARG A 362 6.62 18.10 4.73
CA ARG A 362 7.90 18.09 4.01
C ARG A 362 7.73 17.78 2.51
N LEU A 363 6.78 16.91 2.14
CA LEU A 363 6.41 16.67 0.75
C LEU A 363 5.69 17.88 0.17
N THR A 364 4.63 18.36 0.84
CA THR A 364 3.80 19.48 0.34
C THR A 364 4.57 20.81 0.27
N HIS A 365 5.72 20.92 0.95
CA HIS A 365 6.64 22.05 0.84
C HIS A 365 7.08 22.30 -0.62
N HIS A 366 7.28 21.23 -1.39
CA HIS A 366 7.66 21.32 -2.81
C HIS A 366 6.59 22.01 -3.67
N TRP A 367 5.34 22.03 -3.23
CA TRP A 367 4.21 22.65 -3.94
C TRP A 367 3.86 24.05 -3.44
N ALA A 368 4.48 24.52 -2.35
CA ALA A 368 4.16 25.79 -1.69
C ALA A 368 4.36 27.06 -2.56
N ARG A 369 5.05 26.93 -3.71
CA ARG A 369 5.27 28.02 -4.68
C ARG A 369 4.38 27.92 -5.93
N ARG A 370 3.58 26.86 -6.09
CA ARG A 370 2.72 26.66 -7.26
C ARG A 370 1.48 27.55 -7.18
N ASN A 371 1.04 28.05 -8.33
CA ASN A 371 -0.20 28.81 -8.42
C ASN A 371 -1.36 27.86 -8.77
N ARG A 372 -2.16 27.49 -7.77
CA ARG A 372 -3.30 26.56 -7.91
C ARG A 372 -4.28 26.87 -9.05
N ALA A 373 -4.36 28.11 -9.53
CA ALA A 373 -5.27 28.50 -10.61
C ALA A 373 -4.73 28.15 -12.00
N THR A 374 -3.40 28.16 -12.18
CA THR A 374 -2.75 27.91 -13.48
C THR A 374 -1.98 26.60 -13.52
N ASP A 375 -1.51 26.14 -12.36
CA ASP A 375 -0.57 25.04 -12.17
C ASP A 375 -0.93 24.24 -10.89
N PRO A 376 -2.11 23.61 -10.81
CA PRO A 376 -2.55 22.86 -9.62
C PRO A 376 -1.82 21.53 -9.43
N VAL A 377 -1.82 21.05 -8.17
CA VAL A 377 -1.69 19.62 -7.86
C VAL A 377 -3.10 19.04 -7.81
N VAL A 378 -3.48 18.17 -8.75
CA VAL A 378 -4.76 17.45 -8.70
C VAL A 378 -4.61 16.26 -7.76
N SER A 379 -5.37 16.23 -6.66
CA SER A 379 -5.29 15.14 -5.69
C SER A 379 -6.43 14.13 -5.87
N VAL A 380 -6.13 12.84 -5.80
CA VAL A 380 -7.11 11.76 -5.71
C VAL A 380 -7.07 11.10 -4.35
N LEU A 381 -8.23 10.98 -3.72
CA LEU A 381 -8.44 10.37 -2.41
C LEU A 381 -9.36 9.16 -2.56
N THR A 382 -8.83 7.97 -2.30
CA THR A 382 -9.60 6.74 -2.13
C THR A 382 -9.88 6.57 -0.64
N THR A 383 -11.14 6.58 -0.26
CA THR A 383 -11.52 6.52 1.16
C THR A 383 -12.99 6.19 1.33
N LYS A 384 -13.38 5.94 2.58
CA LYS A 384 -14.76 5.92 3.05
C LYS A 384 -14.86 6.81 4.29
N LEU A 385 -15.86 7.70 4.32
CA LEU A 385 -16.08 8.60 5.45
C LEU A 385 -16.52 7.83 6.70
N GLY A 386 -16.01 8.23 7.86
CA GLY A 386 -16.45 7.71 9.16
C GLY A 386 -15.77 6.40 9.59
N VAL A 387 -14.84 5.89 8.80
CA VAL A 387 -13.99 4.76 9.19
C VAL A 387 -12.92 5.25 10.18
N PHE A 388 -12.54 4.38 11.12
CA PHE A 388 -11.57 4.68 12.19
C PHE A 388 -11.90 5.88 13.10
N GLU A 389 -13.16 6.34 13.18
CA GLU A 389 -13.59 7.40 14.10
C GLU A 389 -13.19 7.16 15.57
N LYS A 390 -13.04 5.88 15.95
CA LYS A 390 -12.65 5.43 17.29
C LYS A 390 -11.22 4.86 17.35
N SER A 391 -10.29 5.24 16.46
CA SER A 391 -8.87 4.87 16.59
C SER A 391 -8.05 5.97 17.31
N HIS A 392 -6.78 5.70 17.64
CA HIS A 392 -5.86 6.74 18.11
C HIS A 392 -5.55 7.79 17.02
N GLU A 393 -5.41 7.35 15.76
CA GLU A 393 -5.43 8.22 14.58
C GLU A 393 -6.69 9.12 14.57
N GLY A 394 -7.85 8.58 14.93
CA GLY A 394 -9.18 9.18 14.84
C GLY A 394 -9.73 9.20 13.41
N LYS A 395 -10.92 9.80 13.18
CA LYS A 395 -11.62 9.87 11.88
C LYS A 395 -10.70 10.02 10.67
N VAL A 396 -10.77 9.09 9.73
CA VAL A 396 -10.15 9.17 8.40
C VAL A 396 -11.27 9.38 7.35
N PRO A 397 -11.07 10.18 6.29
CA PRO A 397 -9.93 11.08 6.03
C PRO A 397 -9.89 12.26 7.01
N LYS A 398 -8.72 12.88 7.17
CA LYS A 398 -8.54 14.07 8.00
C LYS A 398 -9.04 15.34 7.29
N ASP A 399 -10.04 15.99 7.90
CA ASP A 399 -10.64 17.20 7.35
C ASP A 399 -9.60 18.33 7.17
N GLU A 400 -8.62 18.46 8.07
CA GLU A 400 -7.52 19.43 7.97
C GLU A 400 -6.53 19.11 6.83
N LEU A 401 -6.28 17.82 6.57
CA LEU A 401 -5.42 17.39 5.46
C LEU A 401 -6.09 17.69 4.13
N VAL A 402 -7.36 17.31 3.98
CA VAL A 402 -8.15 17.59 2.77
C VAL A 402 -8.26 19.11 2.53
N ALA A 403 -8.47 19.90 3.59
CA ALA A 403 -8.46 21.37 3.50
C ALA A 403 -7.09 21.93 3.08
N ALA A 404 -5.98 21.37 3.59
CA ALA A 404 -4.63 21.77 3.19
C ALA A 404 -4.32 21.41 1.73
N LEU A 405 -4.70 20.21 1.27
CA LEU A 405 -4.52 19.78 -0.13
C LEU A 405 -5.31 20.68 -1.10
N ARG A 406 -6.53 21.09 -0.71
CA ARG A 406 -7.35 22.08 -1.47
C ARG A 406 -6.69 23.46 -1.62
N THR A 407 -5.57 23.74 -0.97
CA THR A 407 -4.77 24.95 -1.23
C THR A 407 -3.87 24.83 -2.46
N PHE A 408 -3.47 23.61 -2.86
CA PHE A 408 -2.60 23.35 -4.02
C PHE A 408 -3.38 23.05 -5.31
N GLY A 409 -4.60 22.54 -5.21
CA GLY A 409 -5.45 22.22 -6.36
C GLY A 409 -6.75 21.51 -5.94
N PRO A 410 -7.52 20.96 -6.88
CA PRO A 410 -8.72 20.19 -6.54
C PRO A 410 -8.36 18.85 -5.87
N VAL A 411 -9.24 18.40 -4.99
CA VAL A 411 -9.18 17.08 -4.34
C VAL A 411 -10.45 16.34 -4.71
N HIS A 412 -10.32 15.22 -5.42
CA HIS A 412 -11.43 14.36 -5.83
C HIS A 412 -11.42 13.10 -4.95
N SER A 413 -12.55 12.79 -4.32
CA SER A 413 -12.69 11.65 -3.40
C SER A 413 -13.59 10.57 -3.99
N THR A 414 -13.23 9.29 -3.83
CA THR A 414 -14.17 8.19 -4.15
C THR A 414 -15.42 8.29 -3.29
N ALA A 415 -15.31 8.75 -2.03
CA ALA A 415 -16.44 8.92 -1.13
C ALA A 415 -17.40 10.07 -1.51
N ASP A 416 -17.01 10.93 -2.45
CA ASP A 416 -17.84 12.03 -2.96
C ASP A 416 -18.60 11.64 -4.26
N LEU A 417 -18.53 10.37 -4.69
CA LEU A 417 -19.20 9.88 -5.90
C LEU A 417 -20.71 9.73 -5.71
N ASP A 418 -21.47 10.10 -6.74
CA ASP A 418 -22.93 9.96 -6.75
C ASP A 418 -23.37 8.49 -6.58
N PRO A 419 -24.53 8.21 -5.97
CA PRO A 419 -25.05 6.85 -5.81
C PRO A 419 -25.12 6.08 -7.15
N GLY A 420 -24.52 4.90 -7.18
CA GLY A 420 -24.43 4.06 -8.39
C GLY A 420 -23.26 4.40 -9.32
N VAL A 421 -22.49 5.48 -9.08
CA VAL A 421 -21.22 5.72 -9.79
C VAL A 421 -20.11 4.88 -9.15
N TRP A 422 -19.46 4.05 -9.96
CA TRP A 422 -18.48 3.06 -9.48
C TRP A 422 -17.02 3.52 -9.53
N TRP A 423 -16.72 4.56 -10.32
CA TRP A 423 -15.36 5.13 -10.42
C TRP A 423 -15.38 6.59 -10.85
N MET A 424 -14.21 7.21 -10.79
CA MET A 424 -13.89 8.46 -11.47
C MET A 424 -12.60 8.33 -12.27
N ASP A 425 -12.53 9.05 -13.38
CA ASP A 425 -11.36 9.18 -14.22
C ASP A 425 -10.75 10.57 -14.06
N LEU A 426 -9.43 10.62 -13.82
CA LEU A 426 -8.60 11.82 -13.93
C LEU A 426 -7.72 11.67 -15.17
N GLU A 427 -8.04 12.40 -16.23
CA GLU A 427 -7.35 12.29 -17.53
C GLU A 427 -6.66 13.59 -17.95
N ALA A 428 -5.48 13.50 -18.55
CA ALA A 428 -4.78 14.61 -19.19
C ALA A 428 -4.05 14.17 -20.47
N PRO A 429 -3.87 15.07 -21.46
CA PRO A 429 -2.88 14.88 -22.52
C PRO A 429 -1.49 14.70 -21.91
N ALA A 430 -0.73 13.72 -22.40
CA ALA A 430 0.60 13.37 -21.88
C ALA A 430 1.62 14.50 -22.03
N THR A 431 1.38 15.47 -22.93
CA THR A 431 2.18 16.69 -23.08
C THR A 431 1.32 17.96 -23.11
N GLY A 432 1.94 19.11 -22.88
CA GLY A 432 1.29 20.42 -22.93
C GLY A 432 0.79 20.93 -21.57
N SER A 433 -0.04 21.98 -21.61
CA SER A 433 -0.48 22.75 -20.42
C SER A 433 -1.89 22.45 -19.93
N ALA A 434 -2.66 21.60 -20.63
CA ALA A 434 -3.98 21.18 -20.16
C ALA A 434 -3.86 20.53 -18.77
N GLN A 435 -4.81 20.78 -17.87
CA GLN A 435 -4.81 20.18 -16.53
C GLN A 435 -5.53 18.81 -16.57
N PHE A 436 -5.38 18.00 -15.51
CA PHE A 436 -6.18 16.79 -15.36
C PHE A 436 -7.67 17.15 -15.21
N SER A 437 -8.51 16.60 -16.08
CA SER A 437 -9.96 16.73 -15.99
C SER A 437 -10.57 15.56 -15.23
N TYR A 438 -11.51 15.88 -14.34
CA TYR A 438 -12.34 14.89 -13.64
C TYR A 438 -13.56 14.50 -14.48
N THR A 439 -13.82 13.21 -14.59
CA THR A 439 -15.02 12.63 -15.22
C THR A 439 -15.52 11.47 -14.35
N PRO A 440 -16.75 11.53 -13.79
CA PRO A 440 -17.32 10.37 -13.12
C PRO A 440 -17.68 9.27 -14.13
N GLY A 441 -17.65 8.02 -13.71
CA GLY A 441 -18.27 6.94 -14.47
C GLY A 441 -19.79 7.14 -14.63
N PRO A 442 -20.43 6.44 -15.58
CA PRO A 442 -21.89 6.38 -15.62
C PRO A 442 -22.44 5.78 -14.33
N VAL A 443 -23.70 6.09 -14.03
CA VAL A 443 -24.47 5.38 -13.01
C VAL A 443 -24.69 3.94 -13.52
N ALA A 444 -24.27 2.94 -12.76
CA ALA A 444 -24.53 1.55 -13.04
C ALA A 444 -26.05 1.27 -12.98
N GLY A 445 -26.54 0.51 -13.97
CA GLY A 445 -27.97 0.22 -14.19
C GLY A 445 -28.48 -1.03 -13.49
#